data_AF-A0A4P7DRE1-F1
#
_entry.id   AF-A0A4P7DRE1-F1
#
_cell.length_a   1.000
_cell.length_b   1.000
_cell.length_c   1.000
_cell.angle_alpha   90.00
_cell.angle_beta   90.00
_cell.angle_gamma   90.00
#
_symmetry.space_group_name_H-M   'P 1'
#
loop_
_entity.id
_entity.type
_entity.pdbx_description
1 polymer ?
#
loop_
_entity_poly.entity_id
_entity_poly.type
_entity_poly.pdbx_seq_one_letter_code
_entity_poly.pdbx_strand_id
1 'polypeptide(L)'
;MKKRSILTSLVLLCSICFFQISCSKDSDDDTSYNQELKDYTPGEIPGLGDKEGELTGIKYTLPEGISQEGEITGFSGYYGNFSKVNTETQQGFKASISKKRAALKADLANNTADFTRGSGEYVRLALNLKNSTSSEKRFEIPAGLVIKSRSGHYQNGVLLKKVTITIPANSTKLLDLHMYCGNASKSSSSSSEQYDFAVVTNSRIIHDLINKLKNKKINIEQYNVQEDYSSDYWDIVDELQDILWTLTDSSQGLSESELKYLEELPND
;
A
#
# COMPACT_ATOMS: atom_id res chain seq x y z
N MET A 1 -80.64 8.70 23.90
CA MET A 1 -81.41 7.70 23.11
C MET A 1 -80.58 7.40 21.85
N LYS A 2 -79.79 6.33 21.78
CA LYS A 2 -80.11 5.01 21.15
C LYS A 2 -80.89 5.21 19.82
N LYS A 3 -80.39 4.88 18.62
CA LYS A 3 -79.86 3.58 18.14
C LYS A 3 -79.13 3.73 16.78
N ARG A 4 -78.23 2.77 16.52
CA ARG A 4 -77.52 2.46 15.25
C ARG A 4 -78.40 1.68 14.26
N SER A 5 -78.05 1.71 12.97
CA SER A 5 -78.37 0.72 11.91
C SER A 5 -77.52 1.06 10.66
N ILE A 6 -76.33 0.50 10.44
CA ILE A 6 -76.01 -0.77 9.73
C ILE A 6 -76.69 -0.88 8.35
N LEU A 7 -75.90 -0.76 7.28
CA LEU A 7 -76.06 -1.58 6.07
C LEU A 7 -74.70 -1.82 5.42
N THR A 8 -74.35 -3.09 5.33
CA THR A 8 -73.17 -3.73 4.74
C THR A 8 -73.39 -4.00 3.25
N SER A 9 -72.35 -3.85 2.41
CA SER A 9 -72.15 -4.72 1.23
C SER A 9 -70.70 -4.72 0.74
N LEU A 10 -70.07 -5.84 1.08
CA LEU A 10 -68.94 -6.58 0.51
C LEU A 10 -68.68 -6.37 -1.01
N VAL A 11 -67.46 -6.00 -1.39
CA VAL A 11 -66.81 -6.50 -2.62
C VAL A 11 -65.34 -6.81 -2.32
N LEU A 12 -65.02 -8.09 -2.53
CA LEU A 12 -63.73 -8.75 -2.45
C LEU A 12 -62.89 -8.39 -3.69
N LEU A 13 -61.62 -7.99 -3.52
CA LEU A 13 -60.62 -8.20 -4.58
C LEU A 13 -59.27 -8.58 -3.95
N CYS A 14 -58.89 -9.84 -4.18
CA CYS A 14 -57.58 -10.38 -3.92
C CYS A 14 -56.52 -9.63 -4.75
N SER A 15 -55.42 -9.23 -4.11
CA SER A 15 -54.11 -9.29 -4.75
C SER A 15 -53.02 -9.49 -3.71
N ILE A 16 -52.51 -10.71 -3.76
CA ILE A 16 -51.29 -11.18 -3.13
C ILE A 16 -50.14 -10.46 -3.83
N CYS A 17 -49.52 -9.49 -3.15
CA CYS A 17 -48.21 -8.98 -3.54
C CYS A 17 -47.20 -9.43 -2.48
N PHE A 18 -46.67 -10.62 -2.77
CA PHE A 18 -45.35 -11.14 -2.43
C PHE A 18 -44.45 -10.22 -1.60
N PHE A 19 -44.15 -10.71 -0.40
CA PHE A 19 -42.82 -10.70 0.22
C PHE A 19 -41.74 -10.10 -0.69
N GLN A 20 -41.46 -8.82 -0.52
CA GLN A 20 -40.17 -8.28 -0.91
C GLN A 20 -39.19 -8.78 0.15
N ILE A 21 -38.61 -9.93 -0.17
CA ILE A 21 -37.32 -10.39 0.34
C ILE A 21 -36.39 -9.19 0.21
N SER A 22 -36.07 -8.59 1.36
CA SER A 22 -34.93 -7.70 1.49
C SER A 22 -33.69 -8.53 1.19
N CYS A 23 -33.33 -8.63 -0.08
CA CYS A 23 -32.00 -9.04 -0.50
C CYS A 23 -31.03 -8.12 0.24
N SER A 24 -30.26 -8.71 1.16
CA SER A 24 -29.03 -8.12 1.65
C SER A 24 -28.18 -7.83 0.43
N LYS A 25 -28.12 -6.55 0.06
CA LYS A 25 -27.10 -6.08 -0.86
C LYS A 25 -25.82 -6.14 -0.05
N ASP A 26 -25.07 -7.22 -0.25
CA ASP A 26 -23.69 -7.34 0.22
C ASP A 26 -22.98 -6.05 -0.17
N SER A 27 -22.42 -5.38 0.84
CA SER A 27 -21.73 -4.12 0.66
C SER A 27 -20.50 -4.37 -0.21
N ASP A 28 -20.57 -3.90 -1.46
CA ASP A 28 -19.43 -3.79 -2.35
C ASP A 28 -18.28 -3.06 -1.61
N ASP A 29 -17.19 -3.79 -1.38
CA ASP A 29 -15.95 -3.27 -0.79
C ASP A 29 -15.27 -2.37 -1.82
N ASP A 30 -15.58 -1.08 -1.73
CA ASP A 30 -15.19 0.02 -2.61
C ASP A 30 -13.68 0.31 -2.49
N THR A 31 -12.87 -0.52 -3.14
CA THR A 31 -11.46 -0.20 -3.46
C THR A 31 -11.27 0.19 -4.92
N SER A 32 -12.35 0.31 -5.70
CA SER A 32 -12.27 0.71 -7.09
C SER A 32 -12.12 2.22 -7.19
N TYR A 33 -10.90 2.67 -7.49
CA TYR A 33 -10.75 3.90 -8.25
C TYR A 33 -11.66 3.76 -9.47
N ASN A 34 -12.72 4.56 -9.54
CA ASN A 34 -13.69 4.56 -10.64
C ASN A 34 -13.00 5.07 -11.92
N GLN A 35 -12.14 4.24 -12.49
CA GLN A 35 -11.39 4.47 -13.71
C GLN A 35 -11.56 3.31 -14.66
N GLU A 36 -11.59 3.63 -15.95
CA GLU A 36 -11.59 2.62 -17.00
C GLU A 36 -10.24 1.88 -17.02
N LEU A 37 -10.30 0.57 -16.80
CA LEU A 37 -9.15 -0.31 -16.87
C LEU A 37 -8.77 -0.58 -18.33
N LYS A 38 -7.49 -0.46 -18.62
CA LYS A 38 -6.89 -0.70 -19.93
C LYS A 38 -6.25 -2.07 -19.99
N ASP A 39 -6.51 -2.76 -21.09
CA ASP A 39 -5.87 -4.02 -21.41
C ASP A 39 -4.48 -3.75 -22.00
N TYR A 40 -3.46 -4.23 -21.30
CA TYR A 40 -2.08 -4.28 -21.78
C TYR A 40 -1.66 -5.73 -21.87
N THR A 41 -0.84 -6.04 -22.87
CA THR A 41 -0.10 -7.30 -22.89
C THR A 41 0.97 -7.26 -21.79
N PRO A 42 1.26 -8.38 -21.10
CA PRO A 42 2.43 -8.48 -20.23
C PRO A 42 3.69 -7.99 -20.95
N GLY A 43 4.55 -7.27 -20.24
CA GLY A 43 5.76 -6.68 -20.81
C GLY A 43 5.53 -5.37 -21.58
N GLU A 44 4.26 -4.97 -21.80
CA GLU A 44 3.89 -3.84 -22.64
C GLU A 44 3.13 -2.74 -21.87
N ILE A 45 3.24 -2.69 -20.54
CA ILE A 45 2.63 -1.64 -19.73
C ILE A 45 3.50 -0.37 -19.80
N PRO A 46 3.01 0.76 -20.35
CA PRO A 46 3.83 1.97 -20.49
C PRO A 46 4.41 2.48 -19.18
N GLY A 47 5.74 2.71 -19.15
CA GLY A 47 6.47 3.23 -18.00
C GLY A 47 6.84 2.17 -16.94
N LEU A 48 6.42 0.92 -17.14
CA LEU A 48 6.81 -0.24 -16.32
C LEU A 48 7.60 -1.23 -17.18
N GLY A 49 8.39 -2.07 -16.52
CA GLY A 49 9.38 -2.94 -17.14
C GLY A 49 10.35 -2.21 -18.04
N ASP A 50 10.67 -2.83 -19.17
CA ASP A 50 11.46 -2.23 -20.26
C ASP A 50 10.58 -1.42 -21.23
N LYS A 51 9.27 -1.37 -21.01
CA LYS A 51 8.37 -0.61 -21.89
C LYS A 51 8.44 0.88 -21.59
N GLU A 52 9.16 1.60 -22.44
CA GLU A 52 9.15 3.06 -22.43
C GLU A 52 7.75 3.64 -22.65
N GLY A 53 7.47 4.75 -21.98
CA GLY A 53 6.20 5.48 -22.09
C GLY A 53 5.79 6.16 -20.79
N GLU A 54 4.70 6.92 -20.86
CA GLU A 54 4.13 7.56 -19.67
C GLU A 54 3.21 6.60 -18.91
N LEU A 55 3.36 6.60 -17.59
CA LEU A 55 2.49 5.84 -16.69
C LEU A 55 1.03 6.28 -16.88
N THR A 56 0.10 5.33 -16.98
CA THR A 56 -1.31 5.60 -17.22
C THR A 56 -2.18 5.30 -16.01
N GLY A 57 -3.17 6.15 -15.75
CA GLY A 57 -4.13 6.00 -14.66
C GLY A 57 -4.59 7.36 -14.13
N ILE A 58 -5.30 7.36 -13.01
CA ILE A 58 -5.66 8.58 -12.31
C ILE A 58 -4.44 9.11 -11.56
N LYS A 59 -4.10 10.39 -11.76
CA LYS A 59 -3.04 11.04 -10.98
C LYS A 59 -3.37 10.97 -9.49
N TYR A 60 -2.44 10.44 -8.70
CA TYR A 60 -2.63 10.37 -7.24
C TYR A 60 -2.32 11.71 -6.57
N THR A 61 -3.14 12.07 -5.59
CA THR A 61 -2.89 13.21 -4.71
C THR A 61 -3.17 12.77 -3.27
N LEU A 62 -2.35 13.26 -2.35
CA LEU A 62 -2.62 13.09 -0.92
C LEU A 62 -3.99 13.70 -0.56
N PRO A 63 -4.71 13.11 0.41
CA PRO A 63 -5.99 13.62 0.83
C PRO A 63 -5.85 15.01 1.44
N GLU A 64 -6.93 15.79 1.43
CA GLU A 64 -6.96 17.13 2.01
C GLU A 64 -6.37 17.13 3.43
N GLY A 65 -5.59 18.16 3.78
CA GLY A 65 -4.96 18.32 5.09
C GLY A 65 -3.78 17.39 5.37
N ILE A 66 -3.43 16.49 4.43
CA ILE A 66 -2.17 15.76 4.43
C ILE A 66 -1.27 16.33 3.33
N SER A 67 0.01 16.53 3.64
CA SER A 67 1.00 17.01 2.68
C SER A 67 2.33 16.29 2.86
N GLN A 68 3.08 16.13 1.77
CA GLN A 68 4.48 15.73 1.83
C GLN A 68 5.33 16.99 2.09
N GLU A 69 6.16 16.97 3.14
CA GLU A 69 7.16 18.00 3.41
C GLU A 69 8.51 17.62 2.77
N GLY A 70 9.04 18.51 1.93
CA GLY A 70 10.28 18.25 1.19
C GLY A 70 10.11 17.24 0.06
N GLU A 71 11.23 16.69 -0.41
CA GLU A 71 11.25 15.72 -1.50
C GLU A 71 10.90 14.31 -1.03
N ILE A 72 10.33 13.50 -1.93
CA ILE A 72 10.26 12.05 -1.75
C ILE A 72 11.58 11.48 -2.26
N THR A 73 12.30 10.73 -1.42
CA THR A 73 13.55 10.07 -1.80
C THR A 73 13.51 8.59 -1.51
N GLY A 74 14.49 7.83 -2.00
CA GLY A 74 14.69 6.47 -1.50
C GLY A 74 15.02 6.51 -0.01
N PHE A 75 14.56 5.51 0.73
CA PHE A 75 14.82 5.34 2.15
C PHE A 75 15.96 4.33 2.34
N SER A 76 17.08 4.80 2.89
CA SER A 76 18.25 3.96 3.21
C SER A 76 18.39 3.68 4.72
N GLY A 77 17.31 3.91 5.47
CA GLY A 77 17.29 3.73 6.92
C GLY A 77 17.03 2.28 7.35
N TYR A 78 17.30 2.02 8.63
CA TYR A 78 17.04 0.71 9.23
C TYR A 78 15.53 0.45 9.33
N TYR A 79 15.10 -0.81 9.19
CA TYR A 79 13.71 -1.20 9.42
C TYR A 79 13.27 -0.76 10.82
N GLY A 80 12.37 0.21 10.90
CA GLY A 80 12.02 0.88 12.14
C GLY A 80 11.05 0.05 12.97
N ASN A 81 11.55 -0.71 13.94
CA ASN A 81 11.04 -0.72 15.32
C ASN A 81 11.95 -1.52 16.26
N PHE A 82 13.05 -0.90 16.68
CA PHE A 82 13.52 -1.12 18.05
C PHE A 82 13.34 0.18 18.82
N SER A 83 12.32 0.14 19.67
CA SER A 83 12.17 0.82 20.95
C SER A 83 13.37 1.68 21.33
N LYS A 84 13.08 2.92 21.77
CA LYS A 84 13.87 3.68 22.75
C LYS A 84 14.99 2.83 23.33
N VAL A 85 16.24 3.11 22.98
CA VAL A 85 17.40 2.48 23.61
C VAL A 85 17.23 2.65 25.12
N ASN A 86 16.78 1.59 25.80
CA ASN A 86 16.90 1.49 27.24
C ASN A 86 18.39 1.41 27.50
N THR A 87 18.95 2.53 27.95
CA THR A 87 20.36 2.69 28.32
C THR A 87 20.64 1.97 29.64
N GLU A 88 20.41 0.66 29.68
CA GLU A 88 20.76 -0.21 30.81
C GLU A 88 21.30 -1.52 30.28
N THR A 89 22.52 -1.48 29.76
CA THR A 89 23.53 -2.53 29.96
C THR A 89 24.82 -2.09 29.29
N GLN A 90 25.93 -2.59 29.82
CA GLN A 90 27.32 -2.33 29.39
C GLN A 90 27.98 -1.11 30.07
N GLN A 91 28.14 -1.28 31.40
CA GLN A 91 29.36 -0.83 32.07
C GLN A 91 30.58 -1.47 31.38
N GLY A 92 31.56 -0.63 31.04
CA GLY A 92 32.92 -1.08 30.68
C GLY A 92 33.32 -0.80 29.24
N PHE A 93 33.68 0.46 28.94
CA PHE A 93 34.79 0.90 28.06
C PHE A 93 34.64 2.41 27.83
N LYS A 94 35.24 3.22 28.71
CA LYS A 94 35.03 4.68 28.75
C LYS A 94 36.07 5.43 27.90
N ALA A 95 35.58 6.52 27.31
CA ALA A 95 36.25 7.69 26.73
C ALA A 95 36.48 7.77 25.21
N SER A 96 36.64 6.68 24.44
CA SER A 96 36.70 6.77 22.95
C SER A 96 35.35 6.53 22.28
N ILE A 97 34.39 5.93 23.00
CA ILE A 97 33.08 5.53 22.48
C ILE A 97 32.05 6.66 22.57
N SER A 98 32.24 7.70 23.41
CA SER A 98 31.21 8.73 23.63
C SER A 98 30.96 9.64 22.41
N LYS A 99 32.01 10.06 21.68
CA LYS A 99 31.86 10.82 20.43
C LYS A 99 31.34 9.97 19.27
N LYS A 100 31.81 8.72 19.13
CA LYS A 100 31.27 7.77 18.14
C LYS A 100 29.82 7.39 18.44
N ARG A 101 29.42 7.23 19.71
CA ARG A 101 28.03 6.97 20.12
C ARG A 101 27.14 8.19 19.90
N ALA A 102 27.61 9.41 20.12
CA ALA A 102 26.82 10.62 19.85
C ALA A 102 26.60 10.83 18.35
N ALA A 103 27.64 10.62 17.54
CA ALA A 103 27.54 10.69 16.07
C ALA A 103 26.68 9.54 15.51
N LEU A 104 26.89 8.30 15.96
CA LEU A 104 26.07 7.15 15.56
C LEU A 104 24.61 7.30 16.00
N LYS A 105 24.35 7.83 17.21
CA LYS A 105 22.99 8.10 17.70
C LYS A 105 22.33 9.25 16.95
N ALA A 106 23.08 10.25 16.50
CA ALA A 106 22.57 11.32 15.65
C ALA A 106 22.29 10.83 14.21
N ASP A 107 23.17 10.00 13.65
CA ASP A 107 22.96 9.36 12.34
C ASP A 107 21.79 8.38 12.37
N LEU A 108 21.62 7.60 13.45
CA LEU A 108 20.48 6.69 13.61
C LEU A 108 19.17 7.46 13.84
N ALA A 109 19.20 8.56 14.60
CA ALA A 109 18.04 9.41 14.82
C ALA A 109 17.58 10.11 13.52
N ASN A 110 18.50 10.33 12.57
CA ASN A 110 18.19 10.93 11.27
C ASN A 110 17.77 9.93 10.18
N ASN A 111 17.92 8.62 10.42
CA ASN A 111 17.61 7.53 9.46
C ASN A 111 16.64 6.48 10.01
N THR A 112 15.83 6.82 11.01
CA THR A 112 14.78 5.93 11.52
C THR A 112 13.42 6.51 11.17
N ALA A 113 12.60 5.75 10.44
CA ALA A 113 11.23 6.13 10.17
C ALA A 113 10.37 6.06 11.46
N ASP A 114 9.38 6.94 11.57
CA ASP A 114 8.39 6.87 12.65
C ASP A 114 7.55 5.58 12.55
N PHE A 115 7.32 5.10 11.33
CA PHE A 115 6.66 3.82 11.06
C PHE A 115 6.96 3.34 9.63
N THR A 116 6.83 2.04 9.43
CA THR A 116 6.99 1.37 8.13
C THR A 116 5.65 0.78 7.68
N ARG A 117 5.34 0.85 6.39
CA ARG A 117 4.13 0.26 5.79
C ARG A 117 4.39 -0.33 4.41
N GLY A 118 3.54 -1.27 4.01
CA GLY A 118 3.56 -1.87 2.67
C GLY A 118 4.45 -3.09 2.56
N SER A 119 4.84 -3.46 1.35
CA SER A 119 5.70 -4.61 1.08
C SER A 119 6.52 -4.43 -0.19
N GLY A 120 7.55 -5.27 -0.34
CA GLY A 120 8.64 -5.04 -1.28
C GLY A 120 9.95 -4.71 -0.54
N GLU A 121 11.08 -4.98 -1.16
CA GLU A 121 12.40 -4.77 -0.55
C GLU A 121 13.17 -3.62 -1.20
N TYR A 122 13.13 -3.54 -2.52
CA TYR A 122 14.09 -2.76 -3.30
C TYR A 122 13.64 -1.33 -3.61
N VAL A 123 12.35 -1.03 -3.56
CA VAL A 123 11.83 0.35 -3.62
C VAL A 123 11.25 0.71 -2.27
N ARG A 124 12.07 1.36 -1.44
CA ARG A 124 11.68 1.91 -0.15
C ARG A 124 11.76 3.42 -0.22
N LEU A 125 10.72 4.11 0.24
CA LEU A 125 10.57 5.55 0.06
C LEU A 125 10.42 6.28 1.39
N ALA A 126 11.11 7.41 1.50
CA ALA A 126 11.05 8.33 2.63
C ALA A 126 9.94 9.37 2.39
N LEU A 127 8.83 9.25 3.10
CA LEU A 127 7.69 10.16 3.01
C LEU A 127 7.49 10.94 4.31
N ASN A 128 7.77 12.24 4.30
CA ASN A 128 7.53 13.13 5.44
C ASN A 128 6.10 13.66 5.38
N LEU A 129 5.17 12.91 5.93
CA LEU A 129 3.74 13.20 5.85
C LEU A 129 3.33 14.11 7.01
N LYS A 130 2.88 15.32 6.68
CA LYS A 130 2.34 16.29 7.63
C LYS A 130 0.83 16.26 7.64
N ASN A 131 0.25 16.09 8.82
CA ASN A 131 -1.15 16.41 9.09
C ASN A 131 -1.26 17.84 9.63
N SER A 132 -1.82 18.75 8.85
CA SER A 132 -2.00 20.16 9.23
C SER A 132 -3.34 20.46 9.91
N THR A 133 -4.13 19.45 10.23
CA THR A 133 -5.45 19.60 10.85
C THR A 133 -5.36 19.51 12.38
N SER A 134 -6.41 19.99 13.06
CA SER A 134 -6.50 19.98 14.52
C SER A 134 -6.92 18.62 15.11
N SER A 135 -7.14 17.60 14.28
CA SER A 135 -7.48 16.24 14.70
C SER A 135 -6.54 15.22 14.05
N GLU A 136 -6.47 14.03 14.62
CA GLU A 136 -5.83 12.90 13.97
C GLU A 136 -6.47 12.64 12.60
N LYS A 137 -5.65 12.26 11.61
CA LYS A 137 -6.11 11.82 10.30
C LYS A 137 -5.68 10.39 10.03
N ARG A 138 -6.68 9.56 9.73
CA ARG A 138 -6.52 8.23 9.17
C ARG A 138 -6.91 8.26 7.69
N PHE A 139 -6.04 7.74 6.83
CA PHE A 139 -6.29 7.67 5.39
C PHE A 139 -5.61 6.44 4.78
N GLU A 140 -5.97 6.10 3.55
CA GLU A 140 -5.38 4.98 2.81
C GLU A 140 -4.53 5.50 1.66
N ILE A 141 -3.35 4.88 1.48
CA ILE A 141 -2.64 4.94 0.20
C ILE A 141 -3.06 3.69 -0.58
N PRO A 142 -3.58 3.85 -1.81
CA PRO A 142 -4.28 2.78 -2.50
C PRO A 142 -3.34 1.74 -3.09
N ALA A 143 -3.83 0.51 -3.19
CA ALA A 143 -3.20 -0.48 -4.07
C ALA A 143 -3.23 0.03 -5.52
N GLY A 144 -2.18 -0.30 -6.28
CA GLY A 144 -1.99 0.18 -7.65
C GLY A 144 -1.38 1.58 -7.74
N LEU A 145 -1.08 2.24 -6.62
CA LEU A 145 -0.24 3.44 -6.66
C LEU A 145 1.12 3.09 -7.28
N VAL A 146 1.47 3.83 -8.33
CA VAL A 146 2.80 3.85 -8.91
C VAL A 146 3.48 5.17 -8.53
N ILE A 147 4.71 5.06 -8.05
CA ILE A 147 5.60 6.20 -7.81
C ILE A 147 6.69 6.20 -8.87
N LYS A 148 6.93 7.37 -9.48
CA LYS A 148 7.86 7.54 -10.61
C LYS A 148 9.21 8.04 -10.12
N SER A 149 10.30 7.36 -10.51
CA SER A 149 11.66 7.90 -10.39
C SER A 149 11.80 9.10 -11.32
N ARG A 150 12.32 10.23 -10.80
CA ARG A 150 12.50 11.45 -11.60
C ARG A 150 13.65 11.34 -12.59
N SER A 151 14.73 10.64 -12.22
CA SER A 151 15.87 10.45 -13.13
C SER A 151 15.58 9.39 -14.19
N GLY A 152 14.70 8.43 -13.89
CA GLY A 152 14.44 7.27 -14.74
C GLY A 152 15.55 6.21 -14.70
N HIS A 153 16.64 6.44 -13.95
CA HIS A 153 17.71 5.45 -13.73
C HIS A 153 17.37 4.43 -12.64
N TYR A 154 16.42 4.80 -11.77
CA TYR A 154 15.93 3.99 -10.69
C TYR A 154 14.56 3.42 -11.02
N GLN A 155 14.22 2.33 -10.33
CA GLN A 155 12.94 1.64 -10.44
C GLN A 155 11.79 2.58 -10.09
N ASN A 156 10.69 2.50 -10.84
CA ASN A 156 9.40 2.96 -10.35
C ASN A 156 8.93 2.00 -9.23
N GLY A 157 8.21 2.53 -8.25
CA GLY A 157 7.61 1.72 -7.18
C GLY A 157 6.17 1.39 -7.50
N VAL A 158 5.75 0.14 -7.28
CA VAL A 158 4.34 -0.30 -7.40
C VAL A 158 3.85 -0.84 -6.05
N LEU A 159 2.78 -0.25 -5.51
CA LEU A 159 2.17 -0.70 -4.27
C LEU A 159 1.09 -1.76 -4.56
N LEU A 160 1.32 -3.01 -4.19
CA LEU A 160 0.41 -4.12 -4.53
C LEU A 160 -0.78 -4.30 -3.58
N LYS A 161 -0.68 -3.81 -2.35
CA LYS A 161 -1.79 -3.79 -1.38
C LYS A 161 -1.87 -2.44 -0.70
N LYS A 162 -3.10 -1.99 -0.46
CA LYS A 162 -3.35 -0.71 0.20
C LYS A 162 -2.70 -0.67 1.58
N VAL A 163 -2.27 0.51 2.01
CA VAL A 163 -1.75 0.73 3.37
C VAL A 163 -2.60 1.77 4.08
N THR A 164 -2.89 1.52 5.35
CA THR A 164 -3.57 2.49 6.22
C THR A 164 -2.52 3.30 7.00
N ILE A 165 -2.64 4.62 6.91
CA ILE A 165 -1.78 5.58 7.59
C ILE A 165 -2.60 6.37 8.62
N THR A 166 -2.04 6.57 9.80
CA THR A 166 -2.61 7.42 10.85
C THR A 166 -1.57 8.43 11.30
N ILE A 167 -1.90 9.73 11.23
CA ILE A 167 -1.00 10.83 11.59
C ILE A 167 -1.70 11.71 12.64
N PRO A 168 -1.10 11.89 13.84
CA PRO A 168 -1.64 12.79 14.86
C PRO A 168 -1.82 14.22 14.36
N ALA A 169 -2.75 14.95 14.98
CA ALA A 169 -3.00 16.37 14.69
C ALA A 169 -1.70 17.21 14.72
N ASN A 170 -1.56 18.14 13.78
CA ASN A 170 -0.44 19.10 13.70
C ASN A 170 0.95 18.46 13.84
N SER A 171 1.15 17.29 13.24
CA SER A 171 2.42 16.56 13.31
C SER A 171 2.92 16.15 11.92
N THR A 172 4.24 16.05 11.79
CA THR A 172 4.91 15.45 10.65
C THR A 172 5.46 14.10 11.07
N LYS A 173 5.28 13.09 10.23
CA LYS A 173 5.79 11.74 10.44
C LYS A 173 6.54 11.24 9.23
N LEU A 174 7.71 10.64 9.46
CA LEU A 174 8.48 9.97 8.44
C LEU A 174 7.97 8.54 8.28
N LEU A 175 7.33 8.27 7.14
CA LEU A 175 6.94 6.94 6.70
C LEU A 175 8.07 6.35 5.83
N ASP A 176 8.46 5.11 6.15
CA ASP A 176 9.17 4.20 5.25
C ASP A 176 8.13 3.36 4.50
N LEU A 177 7.85 3.74 3.25
CA LEU A 177 6.89 3.04 2.40
C LEU A 177 7.62 2.02 1.54
N HIS A 178 7.32 0.75 1.75
CA HIS A 178 7.80 -0.35 0.94
C HIS A 178 6.90 -0.55 -0.27
N MET A 179 7.52 -0.68 -1.43
CA MET A 179 6.89 -0.94 -2.71
C MET A 179 7.73 -1.95 -3.51
N TYR A 180 7.11 -2.59 -4.49
CA TYR A 180 7.80 -3.49 -5.40
C TYR A 180 8.43 -2.73 -6.56
N CYS A 181 9.52 -3.30 -7.08
CA CYS A 181 10.21 -2.84 -8.27
C CYS A 181 9.35 -3.00 -9.50
N GLY A 182 9.08 -1.91 -10.21
CA GLY A 182 8.30 -1.90 -11.43
C GLY A 182 9.10 -2.01 -12.73
N ASN A 183 10.45 -2.05 -12.70
CA ASN A 183 11.32 -2.06 -13.88
C ASN A 183 12.59 -2.91 -13.64
N ALA A 184 12.60 -4.20 -13.99
CA ALA A 184 13.66 -5.13 -13.60
C ALA A 184 15.08 -4.68 -14.00
N SER A 185 15.22 -3.97 -15.12
CA SER A 185 16.49 -3.47 -15.65
C SER A 185 17.07 -2.24 -14.91
N LYS A 186 16.33 -1.63 -13.98
CA LYS A 186 16.72 -0.38 -13.30
C LYS A 186 17.25 -0.60 -11.89
N SER A 187 17.97 0.40 -11.37
CA SER A 187 18.55 0.33 -10.02
C SER A 187 17.48 0.40 -8.93
N SER A 188 17.66 -0.37 -7.85
CA SER A 188 16.89 -0.25 -6.61
C SER A 188 16.97 1.15 -6.02
N SER A 189 15.97 1.57 -5.25
CA SER A 189 15.87 2.92 -4.69
C SER A 189 17.10 3.37 -3.92
N SER A 190 17.34 4.69 -3.92
CA SER A 190 18.46 5.32 -3.23
C SER A 190 18.06 6.65 -2.62
N SER A 191 18.71 7.03 -1.52
CA SER A 191 18.49 8.33 -0.87
C SER A 191 18.94 9.53 -1.72
N SER A 192 19.70 9.30 -2.79
CA SER A 192 20.02 10.33 -3.80
C SER A 192 18.97 10.46 -4.91
N GLU A 193 18.08 9.48 -5.07
CA GLU A 193 17.02 9.54 -6.07
C GLU A 193 15.81 10.29 -5.52
N GLN A 194 15.15 11.05 -6.38
CA GLN A 194 13.90 11.73 -6.08
C GLN A 194 12.73 11.09 -6.83
N TYR A 195 11.57 11.11 -6.20
CA TYR A 195 10.39 10.46 -6.71
C TYR A 195 9.17 11.38 -6.72
N ASP A 196 8.19 11.05 -7.56
CA ASP A 196 6.89 11.69 -7.59
C ASP A 196 5.76 10.68 -7.42
N PHE A 197 4.74 11.08 -6.65
CA PHE A 197 3.42 10.44 -6.77
C PHE A 197 2.94 10.58 -8.21
N ALA A 198 2.82 9.47 -8.91
CA ALA A 198 2.44 9.48 -10.32
C ALA A 198 0.94 9.18 -10.47
N VAL A 199 0.59 7.91 -10.55
CA VAL A 199 -0.77 7.47 -10.87
C VAL A 199 -1.18 6.30 -10.00
N VAL A 200 -2.47 6.15 -9.75
CA VAL A 200 -3.05 4.84 -9.48
C VAL A 200 -3.28 4.18 -10.83
N THR A 201 -2.48 3.16 -11.13
CA THR A 201 -2.45 2.53 -12.45
C THR A 201 -3.84 2.07 -12.88
N ASN A 202 -4.13 2.16 -14.17
CA ASN A 202 -5.32 1.56 -14.77
C ASN A 202 -5.00 0.30 -15.60
N SER A 203 -3.82 -0.28 -15.47
CA SER A 203 -3.49 -1.55 -16.11
C SER A 203 -4.36 -2.67 -15.54
N ARG A 204 -5.16 -3.32 -16.40
CA ARG A 204 -6.04 -4.43 -15.98
C ARG A 204 -5.24 -5.57 -15.36
N ILE A 205 -4.10 -5.95 -15.95
CA ILE A 205 -3.30 -7.07 -15.45
C ILE A 205 -2.69 -6.81 -14.06
N ILE A 206 -2.34 -5.55 -13.75
CA ILE A 206 -1.89 -5.17 -12.40
C ILE A 206 -3.08 -5.12 -11.43
N HIS A 207 -4.23 -4.63 -11.87
CA HIS A 207 -5.47 -4.67 -11.07
C HIS A 207 -5.89 -6.11 -10.74
N ASP A 208 -5.77 -7.03 -11.67
CA ASP A 208 -6.10 -8.45 -11.44
C ASP A 208 -5.17 -9.07 -10.38
N LEU A 209 -3.87 -8.74 -10.41
CA LEU A 209 -2.92 -9.12 -9.36
C LEU A 209 -3.33 -8.52 -7.99
N ILE A 210 -3.56 -7.21 -7.94
CA ILE A 210 -4.00 -6.52 -6.71
C ILE A 210 -5.28 -7.14 -6.15
N ASN A 211 -6.25 -7.48 -7.01
CA ASN A 211 -7.51 -8.09 -6.60
C ASN A 211 -7.32 -9.49 -6.01
N LYS A 212 -6.34 -10.26 -6.49
CA LYS A 212 -5.96 -11.55 -5.87
C LYS A 212 -5.29 -11.36 -4.51
N LEU A 213 -4.56 -10.26 -4.34
CA LEU A 213 -3.79 -9.95 -3.13
C LEU A 213 -4.58 -9.19 -2.05
N LYS A 214 -5.75 -8.63 -2.36
CA LYS A 214 -6.45 -7.68 -1.48
C LYS A 214 -6.70 -8.19 -0.05
N ASN A 215 -6.99 -9.49 0.09
CA ASN A 215 -7.26 -10.15 1.37
C ASN A 215 -6.07 -10.98 1.88
N LYS A 216 -4.90 -10.86 1.23
CA LYS A 216 -3.70 -11.60 1.58
C LYS A 216 -2.87 -10.81 2.58
N LYS A 217 -2.21 -11.53 3.49
CA LYS A 217 -1.22 -11.00 4.40
C LYS A 217 0.09 -10.86 3.63
N ILE A 218 0.40 -9.64 3.21
CA ILE A 218 1.63 -9.34 2.45
C ILE A 218 2.34 -8.09 2.93
N ASN A 219 1.66 -7.16 3.60
CA ASN A 219 2.27 -5.94 4.10
C ASN A 219 3.03 -6.22 5.41
N ILE A 220 4.18 -5.59 5.58
CA ILE A 220 5.06 -5.76 6.73
C ILE A 220 4.37 -5.46 8.07
N GLU A 221 3.45 -4.49 8.12
CA GLU A 221 2.74 -4.14 9.36
C GLU A 221 1.78 -5.24 9.87
N GLN A 222 1.51 -6.25 9.05
CA GLN A 222 0.70 -7.40 9.43
C GLN A 222 1.55 -8.48 10.13
N TYR A 223 2.87 -8.40 10.03
CA TYR A 223 3.82 -9.33 10.63
C TYR A 223 4.40 -8.74 11.92
N ASN A 224 4.63 -9.59 12.93
CA ASN A 224 5.26 -9.15 14.16
C ASN A 224 6.78 -9.07 13.95
N VAL A 225 7.26 -7.93 13.46
CA VAL A 225 8.68 -7.74 13.09
C VAL A 225 9.69 -7.94 14.26
N GLN A 226 9.23 -8.02 15.52
CA GLN A 226 10.07 -8.29 16.69
C GLN A 226 10.27 -9.79 16.98
N GLU A 227 9.40 -10.67 16.47
CA GLU A 227 9.47 -12.11 16.69
C GLU A 227 9.56 -12.91 15.36
N ASP A 228 9.00 -12.34 14.29
CA ASP A 228 8.85 -12.94 12.96
C ASP A 228 9.50 -12.07 11.87
N TYR A 229 10.81 -11.89 11.91
CA TYR A 229 11.54 -12.02 10.65
C TYR A 229 11.59 -13.51 10.31
N SER A 230 10.43 -14.12 10.10
CA SER A 230 10.38 -15.46 9.53
C SER A 230 10.86 -15.33 8.09
N SER A 231 11.68 -16.28 7.65
CA SER A 231 12.01 -16.47 6.24
C SER A 231 10.77 -16.28 5.36
N ASP A 232 9.62 -16.74 5.83
CA ASP A 232 8.34 -16.73 5.13
C ASP A 232 7.90 -15.33 4.65
N TYR A 233 8.15 -14.24 5.40
CA TYR A 233 7.78 -12.90 4.90
C TYR A 233 8.65 -12.49 3.71
N TRP A 234 9.96 -12.73 3.80
CA TRP A 234 10.87 -12.38 2.72
C TRP A 234 10.68 -13.29 1.50
N ASP A 235 10.39 -14.58 1.71
CA ASP A 235 10.00 -15.49 0.64
C ASP A 235 8.74 -14.98 -0.10
N ILE A 236 7.77 -14.41 0.63
CA ILE A 236 6.60 -13.75 0.03
C ILE A 236 6.96 -12.50 -0.74
N VAL A 237 7.85 -11.67 -0.21
CA VAL A 237 8.30 -10.45 -0.88
C VAL A 237 9.04 -10.79 -2.17
N ASP A 238 9.94 -11.77 -2.16
CA ASP A 238 10.72 -12.17 -3.32
C ASP A 238 9.83 -12.77 -4.41
N GLU A 239 8.93 -13.70 -4.05
CA GLU A 239 8.03 -14.30 -5.04
C GLU A 239 7.06 -13.28 -5.65
N LEU A 240 6.53 -12.35 -4.85
CA LEU A 240 5.68 -11.28 -5.37
C LEU A 240 6.44 -10.26 -6.22
N GLN A 241 7.74 -10.08 -5.97
CA GLN A 241 8.59 -9.27 -6.82
C GLN A 241 8.77 -9.92 -8.20
N ASP A 242 9.03 -11.22 -8.24
CA ASP A 242 9.16 -11.97 -9.50
C ASP A 242 7.83 -11.99 -10.26
N ILE A 243 6.70 -12.22 -9.59
CA ILE A 243 5.36 -12.18 -10.18
C ILE A 243 5.06 -10.80 -10.80
N LEU A 244 5.44 -9.71 -10.14
CA LEU A 244 5.27 -8.37 -10.72
C LEU A 244 6.11 -8.22 -11.98
N TRP A 245 7.37 -8.66 -11.96
CA TRP A 245 8.25 -8.63 -13.13
C TRP A 245 7.77 -9.55 -14.27
N THR A 246 7.12 -10.68 -13.98
CA THR A 246 6.43 -11.47 -15.01
C THR A 246 5.42 -10.61 -15.76
N LEU A 247 4.67 -9.75 -15.07
CA LEU A 247 3.68 -8.86 -15.70
C LEU A 247 4.29 -7.65 -16.39
N THR A 248 5.38 -7.07 -15.85
CA THR A 248 5.94 -5.80 -16.34
C THR A 248 7.06 -5.97 -17.34
N ASP A 249 7.85 -7.04 -17.27
CA ASP A 249 9.12 -7.22 -18.00
C ASP A 249 9.13 -8.48 -18.88
N SER A 250 8.14 -9.36 -18.73
CA SER A 250 8.03 -10.58 -19.55
C SER A 250 6.89 -10.49 -20.56
N SER A 251 7.05 -11.14 -21.71
CA SER A 251 5.96 -11.30 -22.69
C SER A 251 4.90 -12.35 -22.27
N GLN A 252 5.11 -13.02 -21.15
CA GLN A 252 4.25 -14.09 -20.66
C GLN A 252 3.32 -13.56 -19.56
N GLY A 253 2.07 -14.02 -19.56
CA GLY A 253 1.20 -13.82 -18.40
C GLY A 253 1.62 -14.72 -17.24
N LEU A 254 0.97 -14.55 -16.09
CA LEU A 254 1.21 -15.43 -14.93
C LEU A 254 0.96 -16.89 -15.30
N SER A 255 1.90 -17.74 -14.92
CA SER A 255 1.84 -19.19 -14.99
C SER A 255 0.82 -19.77 -14.00
N GLU A 256 0.42 -21.03 -14.21
CA GLU A 256 -0.44 -21.75 -13.26
C GLU A 256 0.20 -21.88 -11.87
N SER A 257 1.53 -22.03 -11.80
CA SER A 257 2.27 -22.07 -10.53
C SER A 257 2.20 -20.75 -9.79
N GLU A 258 2.41 -19.62 -10.46
CA GLU A 258 2.30 -18.28 -9.85
C GLU A 258 0.86 -18.01 -9.39
N LEU A 259 -0.13 -18.38 -10.22
CA LEU A 259 -1.54 -18.24 -9.84
C LEU A 259 -1.90 -19.07 -8.60
N LYS A 260 -1.42 -20.31 -8.54
CA LYS A 260 -1.60 -21.17 -7.37
C LYS A 260 -0.91 -20.61 -6.13
N TYR A 261 0.32 -20.11 -6.28
CA TYR A 261 1.06 -19.46 -5.19
C TYR A 261 0.25 -18.30 -4.59
N LEU A 262 -0.29 -17.41 -5.44
CA LEU A 262 -1.14 -16.31 -5.00
C LEU A 262 -2.38 -16.76 -4.21
N GLU A 263 -2.97 -17.90 -4.58
CA GLU A 263 -4.12 -18.48 -3.88
C GLU A 263 -3.75 -19.03 -2.49
N GLU A 264 -2.57 -19.63 -2.38
CA GLU A 264 -2.04 -20.26 -1.17
C GLU A 264 -1.46 -19.28 -0.14
N LEU A 265 -1.22 -18.02 -0.53
CA LEU A 265 -0.76 -16.97 0.38
C LEU A 265 -1.65 -16.87 1.65
N PRO A 266 -1.05 -16.59 2.82
CA PRO A 266 -1.80 -16.42 4.06
C PRO A 266 -2.80 -15.27 3.90
N ASN A 267 -3.99 -15.41 4.49
CA ASN A 267 -4.98 -14.33 4.52
C ASN A 267 -4.68 -13.35 5.66
N ASP A 268 -5.09 -12.10 5.47
CA ASP A 268 -5.10 -11.02 6.49
C ASP A 268 -6.09 -11.33 7.63
#